data_AF-A0A357KTW5-F1
#
_entry.id   AF-A0A357KTW5-F1
#
_cell.length_a   1.000
_cell.length_b   1.000
_cell.length_c   1.000
_cell.angle_alpha   90.00
_cell.angle_beta   90.00
_cell.angle_gamma   90.00
#
_symmetry.space_group_name_H-M   'P 1'
#
loop_
_entity.id
_entity.type
_entity.pdbx_description
1 polymer ?
#
loop_
_entity_poly.entity_id
_entity_poly.type
_entity_poly.pdbx_seq_one_letter_code
_entity_poly.pdbx_strand_id
1 'polypeptide(L)'
;MAPILPYAAALIVFVMAGPAPARSGTPLTYESFVKWVEDQHRLAQGYPPIDGLMIEYEVEFHHRVSDAQIRALVAEVRGKPDHPKRHELQALLQARERGPTTRRNRFWSGGPGVWRRCEDGSNSELPMLDQAMNRQSTWLFGGKQVRIGVPDQPEVGQMYSSQTEFSVLIDIRRMLFQPFPATCSPAVALEDFRPGQGGEFTAVVGAPADPARLRLAGRWIPEDARAELSSVTRIAKDQSDRLHIAVMIDGHMFDPAIGLWVAKEVLEVDPARGSERTLRFIRAEPFDPSMIDELTAPPSRDRPDPIRGVQNIESVWDYSGGTVMITEGDAPPRPMLGAMPREKVPTGASRWQWIGWSSAGAIGAALVILRLRRSAG
;
A
#
# COMPACT_ATOMS: atom_id res chain seq x y z
N MET A 1 36.15 -13.30 -32.18
CA MET A 1 35.87 -12.49 -33.39
C MET A 1 34.36 -12.32 -33.48
N ALA A 2 33.92 -11.05 -33.43
CA ALA A 2 32.62 -10.41 -33.72
C ALA A 2 31.40 -11.27 -34.17
N PRO A 3 30.14 -10.87 -33.79
CA PRO A 3 29.68 -9.49 -33.95
C PRO A 3 29.14 -8.78 -32.70
N ILE A 4 29.51 -7.51 -32.65
CA ILE A 4 29.03 -6.44 -31.77
C ILE A 4 27.71 -5.94 -32.36
N LEU A 5 26.63 -5.98 -31.59
CA LEU A 5 25.35 -5.35 -31.92
C LEU A 5 25.39 -3.86 -31.52
N PRO A 6 24.94 -2.93 -32.38
CA PRO A 6 24.89 -1.52 -32.04
C PRO A 6 23.66 -1.25 -31.16
N TYR A 7 23.89 -0.85 -29.90
CA TYR A 7 22.87 -0.26 -29.06
C TYR A 7 22.53 1.13 -29.60
N ALA A 8 21.31 1.28 -30.10
CA ALA A 8 20.73 2.58 -30.42
C ALA A 8 20.52 3.35 -29.12
N ALA A 9 21.40 4.31 -28.84
CA ALA A 9 21.18 5.33 -27.84
C ALA A 9 19.96 6.15 -28.27
N ALA A 10 18.87 6.08 -27.49
CA ALA A 10 17.78 7.03 -27.59
C ALA A 10 18.32 8.40 -27.13
N LEU A 11 18.75 9.21 -28.10
CA LEU A 11 19.12 10.60 -27.90
C LEU A 11 17.85 11.36 -27.46
N ILE A 12 17.74 11.68 -26.18
CA ILE A 12 16.73 12.62 -25.69
C ILE A 12 17.10 13.99 -26.26
N VAL A 13 16.42 14.38 -27.33
CA VAL A 13 16.49 15.74 -27.86
C VAL A 13 15.77 16.64 -26.86
N PHE A 14 16.54 17.37 -26.05
CA PHE A 14 16.06 18.55 -25.35
C PHE A 14 15.71 19.60 -26.41
N VAL A 15 14.45 19.61 -26.84
CA VAL A 15 13.90 20.75 -27.57
C VAL A 15 13.91 21.92 -26.60
N MET A 16 14.82 22.87 -26.82
CA MET A 16 14.79 24.19 -26.19
C MET A 16 13.52 24.90 -26.65
N ALA A 17 12.41 24.61 -25.97
CA ALA A 17 11.16 25.32 -26.14
C ALA A 17 11.38 26.75 -25.64
N GLY A 18 11.33 27.72 -26.56
CA GLY A 18 11.09 29.11 -26.20
C GLY A 18 9.82 29.22 -25.33
N PRO A 19 9.64 30.31 -24.56
CA PRO A 19 8.50 30.46 -23.66
C PRO A 19 7.22 30.20 -24.45
N ALA A 20 6.56 29.07 -24.15
CA ALA A 20 5.29 28.75 -24.78
C ALA A 20 4.34 29.92 -24.48
N PRO A 21 3.60 30.45 -25.47
CA PRO A 21 2.58 31.45 -25.19
C PRO A 21 1.68 30.89 -24.10
N ALA A 22 1.37 31.72 -23.08
CA ALA A 22 0.56 31.34 -21.94
C ALA A 22 -0.67 30.57 -22.45
N ARG A 23 -0.65 29.25 -22.29
CA ARG A 23 -1.78 28.41 -22.68
C ARG A 23 -2.96 28.94 -21.87
N SER A 24 -4.04 29.34 -22.55
CA SER A 24 -5.29 29.65 -21.87
C SER A 24 -5.66 28.40 -21.07
N GLY A 25 -5.45 28.45 -19.75
CA GLY A 25 -5.71 27.33 -18.87
C GLY A 25 -7.16 26.88 -18.96
N THR A 26 -7.43 25.62 -18.64
CA THR A 26 -8.80 25.12 -18.57
C THR A 26 -9.45 25.69 -17.30
N PRO A 27 -10.49 26.54 -17.39
CA PRO A 27 -11.11 27.13 -16.22
C PRO A 27 -11.76 26.04 -15.33
N LEU A 28 -11.92 26.34 -14.05
CA LEU A 28 -12.68 25.48 -13.15
C LEU A 28 -14.17 25.55 -13.51
N THR A 29 -14.69 24.50 -14.14
CA THR A 29 -16.13 24.30 -14.35
C THR A 29 -16.57 22.98 -13.74
N TYR A 30 -17.89 22.77 -13.65
CA TYR A 30 -18.41 21.48 -13.22
C TYR A 30 -17.91 20.35 -14.13
N GLU A 31 -17.95 20.54 -15.45
CA GLU A 31 -17.54 19.53 -16.43
C GLU A 31 -16.05 19.22 -16.36
N SER A 32 -15.18 20.24 -16.23
CA SER A 32 -13.74 20.03 -16.11
C SER A 32 -13.39 19.30 -14.82
N PHE A 33 -14.08 19.60 -13.71
CA PHE A 33 -13.88 18.95 -12.44
C PHE A 33 -14.38 17.49 -12.43
N VAL A 34 -15.56 17.22 -12.99
CA VAL A 34 -16.08 15.85 -13.17
C VAL A 34 -15.09 15.02 -13.99
N LYS A 35 -14.62 15.55 -15.12
CA LYS A 35 -13.64 14.87 -15.95
C LYS A 35 -12.35 14.56 -15.17
N TRP A 36 -11.83 15.51 -14.41
CA TRP A 36 -10.67 15.30 -13.57
C TRP A 36 -10.90 14.19 -12.53
N VAL A 37 -12.05 14.20 -11.84
CA VAL A 37 -12.45 13.15 -10.88
C VAL A 37 -12.50 11.77 -11.54
N GLU A 38 -13.11 11.66 -12.71
CA GLU A 38 -13.20 10.40 -13.47
C GLU A 38 -11.82 9.88 -13.88
N ASP A 39 -10.94 10.79 -14.33
CA ASP A 39 -9.58 10.44 -14.73
C ASP A 39 -8.76 9.98 -13.51
N GLN A 40 -8.87 10.64 -12.35
CA GLN A 40 -8.24 10.19 -11.10
C GLN A 40 -8.77 8.84 -10.63
N HIS A 41 -10.09 8.63 -10.68
CA HIS A 41 -10.70 7.35 -10.31
C HIS A 41 -10.21 6.21 -11.21
N ARG A 42 -10.14 6.44 -12.52
CA ARG A 42 -9.63 5.45 -13.50
C ARG A 42 -8.17 5.09 -13.23
N LEU A 43 -7.33 6.08 -12.93
CA LEU A 43 -5.93 5.86 -12.56
C LEU A 43 -5.81 5.06 -11.26
N ALA A 44 -6.65 5.35 -10.25
CA ALA A 44 -6.64 4.68 -8.96
C ALA A 44 -7.13 3.21 -8.99
N GLN A 45 -7.93 2.81 -9.99
CA GLN A 45 -8.41 1.43 -10.15
C GLN A 45 -7.30 0.47 -10.61
N GLY A 46 -6.26 0.96 -11.28
CA GLY A 46 -5.18 0.16 -11.85
C GLY A 46 -4.01 -0.10 -10.89
N TYR A 47 -3.04 -0.88 -11.36
CA TYR A 47 -1.70 -0.86 -10.78
C TYR A 47 -1.09 0.53 -11.05
N PRO A 48 -0.49 1.21 -10.06
CA PRO A 48 0.11 2.52 -10.29
C PRO A 48 1.19 2.44 -11.39
N PRO A 49 1.39 3.49 -12.20
CA PRO A 49 2.39 3.47 -13.27
C PRO A 49 3.81 3.64 -12.71
N ILE A 50 4.27 2.65 -11.92
CA ILE A 50 5.56 2.66 -11.21
C ILE A 50 6.48 1.51 -11.66
N ASP A 51 6.08 0.75 -12.67
CA ASP A 51 6.88 -0.34 -13.23
C ASP A 51 8.22 0.21 -13.74
N GLY A 52 9.32 -0.39 -13.32
CA GLY A 52 10.68 0.08 -13.63
C GLY A 52 11.14 1.26 -12.78
N LEU A 53 10.40 1.64 -11.73
CA LEU A 53 10.78 2.70 -10.80
C LEU A 53 11.12 2.15 -9.41
N MET A 54 12.06 2.84 -8.76
CA MET A 54 12.27 2.83 -7.33
C MET A 54 11.54 4.04 -6.73
N ILE A 55 10.63 3.81 -5.80
CA ILE A 55 9.91 4.85 -5.06
C ILE A 55 10.45 4.92 -3.64
N GLU A 56 10.91 6.09 -3.22
CA GLU A 56 11.40 6.35 -1.87
C GLU A 56 10.47 7.30 -1.13
N TYR A 57 10.06 6.89 0.07
CA TYR A 57 9.16 7.67 0.93
C TYR A 57 9.38 7.37 2.41
N GLU A 58 8.96 8.28 3.28
CA GLU A 58 8.98 8.10 4.72
C GLU A 58 7.57 7.94 5.28
N VAL A 59 7.45 7.11 6.31
CA VAL A 59 6.24 6.95 7.12
C VAL A 59 6.59 7.29 8.56
N GLU A 60 5.98 8.35 9.08
CA GLU A 60 6.12 8.78 10.47
C GLU A 60 4.85 8.41 11.23
N PHE A 61 4.98 7.52 12.21
CA PHE A 61 3.87 7.09 13.05
C PHE A 61 3.79 7.95 14.31
N HIS A 62 2.65 8.62 14.48
CA HIS A 62 2.38 9.49 15.60
C HIS A 62 1.69 8.71 16.70
N HIS A 63 2.45 8.30 17.72
CA HIS A 63 1.89 7.64 18.90
C HIS A 63 1.15 8.66 19.78
N ARG A 64 -0.11 8.93 19.46
CA ARG A 64 -0.95 9.80 20.29
C ARG A 64 -1.62 9.01 21.40
N VAL A 65 -0.87 8.77 22.47
CA VAL A 65 -1.44 8.26 23.71
C VAL A 65 -1.66 9.43 24.65
N SER A 66 -2.91 9.65 25.03
CA SER A 66 -3.22 10.66 26.04
C SER A 66 -2.58 10.29 27.39
N ASP A 67 -2.16 11.31 28.14
CA ASP A 67 -1.67 11.10 29.50
C ASP A 67 -2.70 10.36 30.38
N ALA A 68 -3.99 10.56 30.10
CA ALA A 68 -5.07 9.85 30.78
C ALA A 68 -5.04 8.35 30.50
N GLN A 69 -4.84 7.93 29.25
CA GLN A 69 -4.70 6.52 28.87
C GLN A 69 -3.46 5.88 29.50
N ILE A 70 -2.31 6.56 29.48
CA ILE A 70 -1.09 6.05 30.13
C ILE A 70 -1.34 5.88 31.63
N ARG A 71 -1.92 6.88 32.31
CA ARG A 71 -2.25 6.77 33.73
C ARG A 71 -3.22 5.62 34.03
N ALA A 72 -4.23 5.43 33.18
CA ALA A 72 -5.19 4.33 33.32
C ALA A 72 -4.49 2.96 33.17
N LEU A 73 -3.65 2.79 32.15
CA LEU A 73 -2.85 1.57 31.95
C LEU A 73 -1.88 1.32 33.10
N VAL A 74 -1.19 2.35 33.58
CA VAL A 74 -0.31 2.25 34.77
C VAL A 74 -1.11 1.76 35.98
N ALA A 75 -2.29 2.32 36.22
CA ALA A 75 -3.15 1.91 37.33
C ALA A 75 -3.65 0.46 37.18
N GLU A 76 -4.02 0.05 35.95
CA GLU A 76 -4.50 -1.29 35.65
C GLU A 76 -3.42 -2.38 35.89
N VAL A 77 -2.18 -2.07 35.50
CA VAL A 77 -1.01 -2.95 35.56
C VAL A 77 -0.33 -2.95 36.94
N ARG A 78 -0.60 -1.94 37.79
CA ARG A 78 0.08 -1.75 39.07
C ARG A 78 -0.03 -2.99 39.97
N GLY A 79 1.12 -3.48 40.43
CA GLY A 79 1.21 -4.65 41.32
C GLY A 79 0.95 -6.00 40.64
N LYS A 80 0.80 -6.04 39.31
CA LYS A 80 0.49 -7.26 38.54
C LYS A 80 1.63 -7.54 37.55
N PRO A 81 2.66 -8.30 37.94
CA PRO A 81 3.85 -8.48 37.11
C PRO A 81 3.58 -9.17 35.77
N ASP A 82 2.60 -10.08 35.72
CA ASP A 82 2.26 -10.87 34.52
C ASP A 82 1.03 -10.32 33.77
N HIS A 83 0.67 -9.06 34.00
CA HIS A 83 -0.49 -8.46 33.32
C HIS A 83 -0.26 -8.41 31.80
N PRO A 84 -1.20 -8.86 30.95
CA PRO A 84 -0.98 -8.90 29.49
C PRO A 84 -0.69 -7.53 28.87
N LYS A 85 -1.25 -6.45 29.43
CA LYS A 85 -1.04 -5.07 28.95
C LYS A 85 0.30 -4.43 29.36
N ARG A 86 1.19 -5.16 30.04
CA ARG A 86 2.47 -4.60 30.49
C ARG A 86 3.37 -4.22 29.30
N HIS A 87 3.37 -5.06 28.27
CA HIS A 87 4.08 -4.80 27.01
C HIS A 87 3.52 -3.59 26.27
N GLU A 88 2.19 -3.45 26.23
CA GLU A 88 1.52 -2.27 25.67
C GLU A 88 1.95 -1.00 26.41
N LEU A 89 1.85 -0.97 27.74
CA LEU A 89 2.28 0.17 28.55
C LEU A 89 3.76 0.53 28.29
N GLN A 90 4.64 -0.46 28.23
CA GLN A 90 6.05 -0.24 27.93
C GLN A 90 6.27 0.36 26.54
N ALA A 91 5.59 -0.17 25.52
CA ALA A 91 5.67 0.37 24.15
C ALA A 91 5.19 1.83 24.09
N LEU A 92 4.09 2.17 24.77
CA LEU A 92 3.57 3.53 24.82
C LEU A 92 4.49 4.50 25.57
N LEU A 93 5.11 4.05 26.66
CA LEU A 93 6.09 4.86 27.39
C LEU A 93 7.36 5.10 26.56
N GLN A 94 7.87 4.07 25.87
CA GLN A 94 9.02 4.21 24.97
C GLN A 94 8.70 5.14 23.80
N ALA A 95 7.51 5.02 23.21
CA ALA A 95 7.05 5.91 22.15
C ALA A 95 6.97 7.37 22.62
N ARG A 96 6.50 7.60 23.86
CA ARG A 96 6.47 8.94 24.45
C ARG A 96 7.87 9.54 24.63
N GLU A 97 8.83 8.73 25.04
CA GLU A 97 10.21 9.19 25.29
C GLU A 97 10.98 9.43 23.98
N ARG A 98 10.85 8.53 23.00
CA ARG A 98 11.62 8.58 21.75
C ARG A 98 11.01 9.47 20.67
N GLY A 99 9.75 9.89 20.84
CA GLY A 99 8.99 10.61 19.82
C GLY A 99 8.42 9.67 18.74
N PRO A 100 7.98 10.23 17.60
CA PRO A 100 7.39 9.43 16.53
C PRO A 100 8.38 8.42 15.97
N THR A 101 7.85 7.29 15.48
CA THR A 101 8.67 6.28 14.80
C THR A 101 8.69 6.60 13.31
N THR A 102 9.86 6.83 12.74
CA THR A 102 10.00 7.09 11.30
C THR A 102 10.56 5.87 10.60
N ARG A 103 9.93 5.50 9.48
CA ARG A 103 10.34 4.41 8.62
C ARG A 103 10.58 4.92 7.21
N ARG A 104 11.80 4.75 6.71
CA ARG A 104 12.16 5.08 5.35
C ARG A 104 12.01 3.85 4.48
N ASN A 105 11.13 3.94 3.50
CA ASN A 105 10.79 2.87 2.58
C ASN A 105 11.38 3.16 1.21
N ARG A 106 12.00 2.15 0.61
CA ARG A 106 12.41 2.12 -0.79
C ARG A 106 11.74 0.93 -1.46
N PHE A 107 10.97 1.18 -2.51
CA PHE A 107 10.17 0.17 -3.19
C PHE A 107 10.52 0.12 -4.67
N TRP A 108 11.10 -0.99 -5.12
CA TRP A 108 11.37 -1.27 -6.53
C TRP A 108 10.20 -2.07 -7.10
N SER A 109 9.56 -1.57 -8.14
CA SER A 109 8.49 -2.30 -8.84
C SER A 109 8.97 -2.81 -10.19
N GLY A 110 8.83 -4.12 -10.41
CA GLY A 110 8.91 -4.78 -11.71
C GLY A 110 7.54 -5.07 -12.32
N GLY A 111 6.49 -4.44 -11.80
CA GLY A 111 5.09 -4.72 -12.12
C GLY A 111 4.36 -5.57 -11.09
N PRO A 112 3.08 -5.90 -11.36
CA PRO A 112 2.24 -6.66 -10.43
C PRO A 112 2.89 -7.98 -10.01
N GLY A 113 3.07 -8.15 -8.69
CA GLY A 113 3.62 -9.37 -8.12
C GLY A 113 5.14 -9.54 -8.28
N VAL A 114 5.85 -8.53 -8.79
CA VAL A 114 7.31 -8.51 -8.87
C VAL A 114 7.82 -7.22 -8.26
N TRP A 115 8.38 -7.28 -7.06
CA TRP A 115 8.80 -6.10 -6.34
C TRP A 115 9.81 -6.41 -5.25
N ARG A 116 10.52 -5.37 -4.79
CA ARG A 116 11.34 -5.39 -3.58
C ARG A 116 11.04 -4.17 -2.73
N ARG A 117 11.01 -4.34 -1.42
CA ARG A 117 10.82 -3.31 -0.42
C ARG A 117 11.95 -3.39 0.60
N CYS A 118 12.72 -2.31 0.72
CA CYS A 118 13.62 -2.09 1.84
C CYS A 118 13.00 -1.06 2.79
N GLU A 119 12.94 -1.37 4.08
CA GLU A 119 12.51 -0.47 5.15
C GLU A 119 13.67 -0.30 6.13
N ASP A 120 14.01 0.96 6.41
CA ASP A 120 14.97 1.37 7.44
C ASP A 120 14.20 2.14 8.52
N GLY A 121 14.21 1.64 9.75
CA GLY A 121 13.46 2.24 10.86
C GLY A 121 14.37 3.00 11.81
N SER A 122 14.06 4.28 12.08
CA SER A 122 14.60 4.96 13.26
C SER A 122 13.80 4.55 14.49
N ASN A 123 14.47 4.32 15.63
CA ASN A 123 13.83 4.00 16.91
C ASN A 123 12.95 2.72 16.95
N SER A 124 13.04 1.86 15.93
CA SER A 124 12.34 0.56 15.83
C SER A 124 13.18 -0.57 16.45
N GLU A 125 12.53 -1.55 17.09
CA GLU A 125 13.19 -2.79 17.53
C GLU A 125 13.71 -3.63 16.34
N LEU A 126 13.10 -3.45 15.18
CA LEU A 126 13.55 -3.99 13.91
C LEU A 126 14.18 -2.83 13.12
N PRO A 127 15.51 -2.63 13.21
CA PRO A 127 16.18 -1.49 12.55
C PRO A 127 16.09 -1.56 11.03
N MET A 128 15.89 -2.76 10.49
CA MET A 128 15.81 -3.00 9.06
C MET A 128 14.89 -4.19 8.77
N LEU A 129 14.12 -4.04 7.70
CA LEU A 129 13.28 -5.07 7.10
C LEU A 129 13.49 -5.01 5.59
N ASP A 130 13.77 -6.14 4.96
CA ASP A 130 13.92 -6.23 3.51
C ASP A 130 13.06 -7.38 3.01
N GLN A 131 12.24 -7.12 2.01
CA GLN A 131 11.27 -8.09 1.50
C GLN A 131 11.25 -8.01 -0.02
N ALA A 132 11.14 -9.14 -0.68
CA ALA A 132 10.84 -9.14 -2.11
C ALA A 132 9.91 -10.26 -2.51
N MET A 133 9.36 -10.10 -3.70
CA MET A 133 8.56 -11.10 -4.37
C MET A 133 8.90 -11.09 -5.85
N ASN A 134 9.01 -12.28 -6.41
CA ASN A 134 9.01 -12.51 -7.84
C ASN A 134 8.05 -13.65 -8.15
N ARG A 135 8.01 -14.08 -9.41
CA ARG A 135 7.08 -15.14 -9.85
C ARG A 135 7.35 -16.51 -9.23
N GLN A 136 8.55 -16.74 -8.68
CA GLN A 136 8.98 -18.05 -8.18
C GLN A 136 9.04 -18.12 -6.66
N SER A 137 9.31 -17.00 -6.00
CA SER A 137 9.62 -16.94 -4.58
C SER A 137 9.18 -15.62 -3.98
N THR A 138 8.91 -15.65 -2.68
CA THR A 138 8.94 -14.45 -1.84
C THR A 138 9.99 -14.67 -0.77
N TRP A 139 10.64 -13.60 -0.33
CA TRP A 139 11.56 -13.70 0.79
C TRP A 139 11.46 -12.47 1.69
N LEU A 140 11.83 -12.70 2.93
CA LEU A 140 11.90 -11.71 4.00
C LEU A 140 13.25 -11.85 4.69
N PHE A 141 13.98 -10.75 4.78
CA PHE A 141 15.20 -10.63 5.55
C PHE A 141 15.00 -9.63 6.70
N GLY A 142 15.32 -10.06 7.91
CA GLY A 142 15.23 -9.25 9.12
C GLY A 142 16.25 -9.70 10.16
N GLY A 143 17.00 -8.74 10.71
CA GLY A 143 18.10 -9.01 11.63
C GLY A 143 19.24 -9.77 10.94
N LYS A 144 19.26 -11.10 11.09
CA LYS A 144 20.26 -12.01 10.49
C LYS A 144 19.63 -13.29 9.92
N GLN A 145 18.33 -13.25 9.68
CA GLN A 145 17.56 -14.40 9.21
C GLN A 145 16.89 -14.06 7.88
N VAL A 146 17.04 -14.97 6.91
CA VAL A 146 16.28 -14.97 5.66
C VAL A 146 15.19 -16.04 5.75
N ARG A 147 13.96 -15.68 5.39
CA ARG A 147 12.85 -16.61 5.18
C ARG A 147 12.48 -16.61 3.71
N ILE A 148 12.32 -17.78 3.12
CA ILE A 148 12.00 -17.95 1.70
C ILE A 148 10.70 -18.75 1.61
N GLY A 149 9.72 -18.25 0.88
CA GLY A 149 8.42 -18.88 0.68
C GLY A 149 8.01 -18.92 -0.79
N VAL A 150 6.83 -19.49 -1.02
CA VAL A 150 6.18 -19.50 -2.35
C VAL A 150 5.21 -18.32 -2.42
N PRO A 151 5.16 -17.57 -3.53
CA PRO A 151 4.15 -16.52 -3.72
C PRO A 151 2.74 -17.06 -3.47
N ASP A 152 1.90 -16.24 -2.84
CA ASP A 152 0.49 -16.54 -2.53
C ASP A 152 0.23 -17.77 -1.65
N GLN A 153 1.26 -18.38 -1.06
CA GLN A 153 1.12 -19.48 -0.10
C GLN A 153 1.58 -19.03 1.29
N PRO A 154 0.66 -18.56 2.16
CA PRO A 154 1.03 -18.07 3.48
C PRO A 154 1.71 -19.17 4.30
N GLU A 155 2.75 -18.76 5.03
CA GLU A 155 3.30 -19.56 6.12
C GLU A 155 2.39 -19.43 7.35
N VAL A 156 2.36 -20.47 8.19
CA VAL A 156 1.60 -20.43 9.44
C VAL A 156 2.16 -19.32 10.32
N GLY A 157 1.34 -18.31 10.60
CA GLY A 157 1.70 -17.18 11.48
C GLY A 157 2.47 -16.04 10.83
N GLN A 158 2.63 -15.99 9.49
CA GLN A 158 3.27 -14.85 8.79
C GLN A 158 2.24 -13.94 8.10
N MET A 159 2.63 -12.67 7.93
CA MET A 159 1.92 -11.75 7.02
C MET A 159 2.22 -12.10 5.56
N TYR A 160 1.23 -11.92 4.69
CA TYR A 160 1.30 -12.32 3.29
C TYR A 160 2.20 -11.36 2.50
N SER A 161 3.00 -11.88 1.56
CA SER A 161 3.73 -11.04 0.60
C SER A 161 2.77 -10.15 -0.21
N SER A 162 1.61 -10.67 -0.60
CA SER A 162 0.53 -9.90 -1.24
C SER A 162 -0.08 -8.84 -0.32
N GLN A 163 -0.12 -9.05 1.00
CA GLN A 163 -0.52 -8.01 1.95
C GLN A 163 0.55 -6.93 2.09
N THR A 164 1.84 -7.29 2.08
CA THR A 164 2.92 -6.31 2.05
C THR A 164 2.79 -5.43 0.81
N GLU A 165 2.72 -6.03 -0.38
CA GLU A 165 2.57 -5.29 -1.64
C GLU A 165 1.36 -4.36 -1.56
N PHE A 166 0.21 -4.90 -1.15
CA PHE A 166 -1.01 -4.11 -0.99
C PHE A 166 -0.83 -2.92 -0.04
N SER A 167 -0.20 -3.12 1.13
CA SER A 167 0.02 -2.04 2.10
C SER A 167 0.95 -0.95 1.57
N VAL A 168 2.05 -1.32 0.91
CA VAL A 168 2.99 -0.36 0.32
C VAL A 168 2.32 0.39 -0.83
N LEU A 169 1.58 -0.32 -1.69
CA LEU A 169 0.84 0.29 -2.77
C LEU A 169 -0.27 1.21 -2.27
N ILE A 170 -0.88 0.98 -1.10
CA ILE A 170 -1.81 1.94 -0.49
C ILE A 170 -1.08 3.25 -0.17
N ASP A 171 0.09 3.19 0.47
CA ASP A 171 0.86 4.38 0.82
C ASP A 171 1.28 5.14 -0.44
N ILE A 172 1.83 4.43 -1.43
CA ILE A 172 2.21 5.01 -2.73
C ILE A 172 0.99 5.64 -3.41
N ARG A 173 -0.14 4.92 -3.51
CA ARG A 173 -1.38 5.45 -4.13
C ARG A 173 -1.89 6.71 -3.44
N ARG A 174 -1.76 6.82 -2.11
CA ARG A 174 -2.15 8.03 -1.37
C ARG A 174 -1.31 9.24 -1.79
N MET A 175 -0.03 9.04 -2.09
CA MET A 175 0.83 10.12 -2.60
C MET A 175 0.60 10.40 -4.09
N LEU A 176 0.39 9.38 -4.93
CA LEU A 176 0.25 9.52 -6.38
C LEU A 176 -1.13 9.99 -6.84
N PHE A 177 -2.19 9.56 -6.16
CA PHE A 177 -3.59 9.77 -6.58
C PHE A 177 -4.39 10.55 -5.54
N GLN A 178 -3.71 11.40 -4.77
CA GLN A 178 -4.28 12.38 -3.83
C GLN A 178 -5.44 11.84 -2.97
N PRO A 179 -5.12 11.02 -1.95
CA PRO A 179 -5.99 10.06 -1.22
C PRO A 179 -7.34 9.67 -1.83
N PHE A 180 -7.49 9.69 -3.16
CA PHE A 180 -8.71 9.24 -3.81
C PHE A 180 -8.75 7.75 -3.53
N PRO A 181 -9.71 7.27 -2.73
CA PRO A 181 -9.72 5.88 -2.40
C PRO A 181 -9.87 5.13 -3.71
N ALA A 182 -9.07 4.08 -3.84
CA ALA A 182 -9.43 2.93 -4.65
C ALA A 182 -10.71 2.33 -4.04
N THR A 183 -11.83 3.07 -4.12
CA THR A 183 -13.14 2.53 -3.81
C THR A 183 -13.31 1.37 -4.77
N CYS A 184 -13.77 0.23 -4.28
CA CYS A 184 -14.03 -0.94 -5.13
C CYS A 184 -15.21 -0.70 -6.10
N SER A 185 -15.71 0.52 -6.20
CA SER A 185 -16.82 0.86 -7.09
C SER A 185 -16.29 1.09 -8.50
N PRO A 186 -16.98 0.58 -9.53
CA PRO A 186 -16.62 0.85 -10.92
C PRO A 186 -16.92 2.29 -11.35
N ALA A 187 -17.69 3.05 -10.56
CA ALA A 187 -18.11 4.40 -10.90
C ALA A 187 -18.10 5.32 -9.68
N VAL A 188 -17.69 6.57 -9.92
CA VAL A 188 -17.81 7.68 -8.98
C VAL A 188 -18.69 8.75 -9.61
N ALA A 189 -19.50 9.41 -8.79
CA ALA A 189 -20.34 10.51 -9.19
C ALA A 189 -20.05 11.72 -8.30
N LEU A 190 -20.07 12.90 -8.91
CA LEU A 190 -20.02 14.17 -8.20
C LEU A 190 -21.43 14.52 -7.70
N GLU A 191 -21.61 14.51 -6.38
CA GLU A 191 -22.90 14.74 -5.73
C GLU A 191 -23.12 16.21 -5.33
N ASP A 192 -22.04 16.91 -4.95
CA ASP A 192 -22.04 18.34 -4.66
C ASP A 192 -20.73 18.96 -5.16
N PHE A 193 -20.80 20.20 -5.64
CA PHE A 193 -19.64 20.95 -6.13
C PHE A 193 -19.85 22.44 -5.92
N ARG A 194 -18.94 23.05 -5.18
CA ARG A 194 -18.98 24.47 -4.82
C ARG A 194 -17.64 25.11 -5.18
N PRO A 195 -17.56 25.80 -6.33
CA PRO A 195 -16.38 26.59 -6.67
C PRO A 195 -16.30 27.83 -5.76
N GLY A 196 -15.10 28.16 -5.33
CA GLY A 196 -14.75 29.32 -4.52
C GLY A 196 -13.93 30.35 -5.32
N GLN A 197 -13.45 31.38 -4.64
CA GLN A 197 -12.58 32.39 -5.25
C GLN A 197 -11.19 31.83 -5.50
N GLY A 198 -10.47 32.36 -6.51
CA GLY A 198 -9.08 31.97 -6.77
C GLY A 198 -8.89 30.51 -7.17
N GLY A 199 -9.94 29.84 -7.66
CA GLY A 199 -9.91 28.43 -8.04
C GLY A 199 -10.08 27.46 -6.87
N GLU A 200 -10.32 27.94 -5.64
CA GLU A 200 -10.67 27.08 -4.52
C GLU A 200 -11.95 26.29 -4.82
N PHE A 201 -12.12 25.11 -4.22
CA PHE A 201 -13.35 24.35 -4.33
C PHE A 201 -13.60 23.48 -3.11
N THR A 202 -14.87 23.13 -2.92
CA THR A 202 -15.28 21.96 -2.15
C THR A 202 -16.18 21.06 -3.00
N ALA A 203 -16.04 19.75 -2.83
CA ALA A 203 -16.83 18.78 -3.59
C ALA A 203 -17.20 17.59 -2.71
N VAL A 204 -18.30 16.93 -3.04
CA VAL A 204 -18.66 15.63 -2.48
C VAL A 204 -18.74 14.64 -3.62
N VAL A 205 -17.93 13.58 -3.54
CA VAL A 205 -17.96 12.48 -4.50
C VAL A 205 -18.41 11.20 -3.80
N GLY A 206 -19.19 10.39 -4.52
CA GLY A 206 -19.77 9.17 -3.99
C GLY A 206 -19.82 8.07 -5.05
N ALA A 207 -19.73 6.83 -4.60
CA ALA A 207 -20.04 5.68 -5.42
C ALA A 207 -21.49 5.24 -5.14
N PRO A 208 -22.29 4.82 -6.15
CA PRO A 208 -23.68 4.41 -5.94
C PRO A 208 -23.85 3.29 -4.91
N ALA A 209 -22.90 2.35 -4.87
CA ALA A 209 -22.92 1.18 -4.01
C ALA A 209 -22.18 1.38 -2.66
N ASP A 210 -21.43 2.46 -2.49
CA ASP A 210 -20.68 2.73 -1.25
C ASP A 210 -21.55 3.59 -0.31
N PRO A 211 -21.76 3.21 0.96
CA PRO A 211 -22.42 4.08 1.93
C PRO A 211 -21.53 5.23 2.42
N ALA A 212 -20.24 5.26 2.09
CA ALA A 212 -19.38 6.40 2.37
C ALA A 212 -19.38 7.40 1.21
N ARG A 213 -19.08 8.65 1.54
CA ARG A 213 -18.76 9.72 0.60
C ARG A 213 -17.40 10.29 0.92
N LEU A 214 -16.82 10.99 -0.04
CA LEU A 214 -15.60 11.74 0.14
C LEU A 214 -15.91 13.21 -0.04
N ARG A 215 -15.62 14.00 1.00
CA ARG A 215 -15.59 15.44 0.91
C ARG A 215 -14.17 15.84 0.53
N LEU A 216 -14.05 16.52 -0.61
CA LEU A 216 -12.82 17.01 -1.17
C LEU A 216 -12.75 18.52 -0.95
N ALA A 217 -11.58 19.04 -0.61
CA ALA A 217 -11.30 20.46 -0.66
C ALA A 217 -9.92 20.67 -1.29
N GLY A 218 -9.77 21.76 -2.03
CA GLY A 218 -8.53 22.05 -2.73
C GLY A 218 -8.61 23.29 -3.60
N ARG A 219 -7.65 23.39 -4.52
CA ARG A 219 -7.54 24.47 -5.49
C ARG A 219 -7.38 23.90 -6.89
N TRP A 220 -8.08 24.46 -7.86
CA TRP A 220 -7.92 24.16 -9.27
C TRP A 220 -6.75 24.92 -9.88
N ILE A 221 -5.96 24.22 -10.70
CA ILE A 221 -4.81 24.74 -11.43
C ILE A 221 -5.15 24.72 -12.92
N PRO A 222 -5.55 25.87 -13.50
CA PRO A 222 -6.01 25.95 -14.88
C PRO A 222 -4.98 25.50 -15.91
N GLU A 223 -3.70 25.80 -15.67
CA GLU A 223 -2.58 25.54 -16.59
C GLU A 223 -2.44 24.04 -16.89
N ASP A 224 -2.72 23.22 -15.89
CA ASP A 224 -2.60 21.76 -15.94
C ASP A 224 -3.96 21.05 -16.00
N ALA A 225 -5.07 21.80 -15.97
CA ALA A 225 -6.43 21.27 -15.89
C ALA A 225 -6.60 20.22 -14.76
N ARG A 226 -6.07 20.51 -13.57
CA ARG A 226 -6.06 19.58 -12.43
C ARG A 226 -6.47 20.24 -11.13
N ALA A 227 -6.84 19.43 -10.15
CA ALA A 227 -6.95 19.88 -8.77
C ALA A 227 -5.70 19.56 -7.94
N GLU A 228 -5.38 20.47 -7.02
CA GLU A 228 -4.50 20.31 -5.87
C GLU A 228 -5.38 20.15 -4.64
N LEU A 229 -5.56 18.90 -4.18
CA LEU A 229 -6.34 18.64 -2.99
C LEU A 229 -5.56 19.07 -1.74
N SER A 230 -6.21 19.81 -0.84
CA SER A 230 -5.68 20.11 0.49
C SER A 230 -6.24 19.15 1.54
N SER A 231 -7.41 18.56 1.29
CA SER A 231 -7.98 17.53 2.16
C SER A 231 -8.94 16.58 1.44
N VAL A 232 -9.00 15.36 1.95
CA VAL A 232 -9.96 14.32 1.59
C VAL A 232 -10.53 13.73 2.87
N THR A 233 -11.84 13.85 3.06
CA THR A 233 -12.51 13.43 4.28
C THR A 233 -13.57 12.39 3.97
N ARG A 234 -13.49 11.22 4.63
CA ARG A 234 -14.54 10.20 4.53
C ARG A 234 -15.70 10.55 5.45
N ILE A 235 -16.88 10.79 4.86
CA ILE A 235 -18.13 11.10 5.56
C ILE A 235 -19.19 10.02 5.30
N ALA A 236 -20.19 9.93 6.16
CA ALA A 236 -21.33 9.02 5.97
C ALA A 236 -22.27 9.51 4.84
N LYS A 237 -23.10 8.60 4.29
CA LYS A 237 -24.07 8.91 3.21
C LYS A 237 -25.06 10.02 3.57
N ASP A 238 -25.46 10.09 4.83
CA ASP A 238 -26.31 11.17 5.35
C ASP A 238 -25.58 12.51 5.48
N GLN A 239 -24.31 12.56 5.06
CA GLN A 239 -23.40 13.68 5.17
C GLN A 239 -23.19 14.17 6.60
N SER A 240 -23.52 13.36 7.61
CA SER A 240 -23.19 13.66 8.99
C SER A 240 -21.66 13.75 9.14
N ASP A 241 -21.20 14.68 9.97
CA ASP A 241 -19.78 14.83 10.32
C ASP A 241 -19.29 13.70 11.26
N ARG A 242 -19.87 12.50 11.14
CA ARG A 242 -19.25 11.28 11.64
C ARG A 242 -18.06 10.97 10.75
N LEU A 243 -16.98 11.70 11.02
CA LEU A 243 -15.71 11.57 10.36
C LEU A 243 -15.14 10.19 10.70
N HIS A 244 -14.74 9.45 9.66
CA HIS A 244 -14.04 8.18 9.86
C HIS A 244 -12.54 8.35 9.73
N ILE A 245 -12.09 9.00 8.65
CA ILE A 245 -10.68 9.29 8.38
C ILE A 245 -10.66 10.60 7.60
N ALA A 246 -9.83 11.54 8.06
CA ALA A 246 -9.48 12.74 7.33
C ALA A 246 -8.03 12.64 6.85
N VAL A 247 -7.79 12.99 5.60
CA VAL A 247 -6.46 13.03 5.02
C VAL A 247 -6.18 14.47 4.63
N MET A 248 -5.12 15.05 5.19
CA MET A 248 -4.63 16.38 4.86
C MET A 248 -3.42 16.24 3.93
N ILE A 249 -3.32 17.11 2.94
CA ILE A 249 -2.25 17.07 1.96
C ILE A 249 -1.50 18.40 2.03
N ASP A 250 -0.18 18.34 2.19
CA ASP A 250 0.68 19.51 2.14
C ASP A 250 1.63 19.43 0.95
N GLY A 251 1.47 20.38 0.03
CA GLY A 251 2.27 20.53 -1.16
C GLY A 251 2.04 19.48 -2.25
N HIS A 252 2.21 19.92 -3.50
CA HIS A 252 2.26 19.05 -4.67
C HIS A 252 3.56 19.30 -5.43
N MET A 253 4.05 18.29 -6.13
CA MET A 253 5.14 18.44 -7.09
C MET A 253 4.93 17.52 -8.27
N PHE A 254 5.36 17.96 -9.46
CA PHE A 254 5.45 17.08 -10.61
C PHE A 254 6.73 16.25 -10.48
N ASP A 255 6.59 14.92 -10.47
CA ASP A 255 7.72 14.01 -10.52
C ASP A 255 7.91 13.53 -11.97
N PRO A 256 9.04 13.85 -12.63
CA PRO A 256 9.25 13.51 -14.04
C PRO A 256 9.50 12.02 -14.28
N ALA A 257 9.94 11.26 -13.27
CA ALA A 257 10.16 9.81 -13.43
C ALA A 257 8.82 9.07 -13.43
N ILE A 258 7.88 9.49 -12.58
CA ILE A 258 6.51 8.93 -12.55
C ILE A 258 5.65 9.52 -13.69
N GLY A 259 5.92 10.77 -14.08
CA GLY A 259 5.09 11.50 -15.04
C GLY A 259 3.76 11.98 -14.46
N LEU A 260 3.68 12.14 -13.13
CA LEU A 260 2.48 12.54 -12.40
C LEU A 260 2.77 13.65 -11.38
N TRP A 261 1.73 14.37 -11.01
CA TRP A 261 1.74 15.24 -9.83
C TRP A 261 1.53 14.42 -8.57
N VAL A 262 2.47 14.50 -7.63
CA VAL A 262 2.46 13.75 -6.37
C VAL A 262 2.26 14.69 -5.19
N ALA A 263 1.55 14.23 -4.18
CA ALA A 263 1.51 14.88 -2.88
C ALA A 263 2.88 14.75 -2.20
N LYS A 264 3.43 15.86 -1.71
CA LYS A 264 4.72 15.85 -1.00
C LYS A 264 4.57 15.24 0.39
N GLU A 265 3.52 15.64 1.09
CA GLU A 265 3.19 15.14 2.42
C GLU A 265 1.70 14.83 2.52
N VAL A 266 1.38 13.69 3.13
CA VAL A 266 0.02 13.22 3.39
C VAL A 266 -0.10 12.88 4.87
N LEU A 267 -0.93 13.63 5.59
CA LEU A 267 -1.21 13.43 7.01
C LEU A 267 -2.57 12.75 7.17
N GLU A 268 -2.57 11.58 7.81
CA GLU A 268 -3.78 10.82 8.12
C GLU A 268 -4.22 11.10 9.55
N VAL A 269 -5.49 11.46 9.70
CA VAL A 269 -6.12 11.81 10.97
C VAL A 269 -7.32 10.92 11.19
N ASP A 270 -7.25 10.10 12.23
CA ASP A 270 -8.42 9.46 12.82
C ASP A 270 -9.05 10.47 13.79
N PRO A 271 -10.30 10.92 13.59
CA PRO A 271 -10.95 11.90 14.46
C PRO A 271 -11.09 11.43 15.92
N ALA A 272 -11.20 10.12 16.15
CA ALA A 272 -11.32 9.54 17.48
C ALA A 272 -9.95 9.37 18.17
N ARG A 273 -8.87 9.19 17.39
CA ARG A 273 -7.51 8.90 17.91
C ARG A 273 -6.49 10.03 17.68
N GLY A 274 -6.81 11.03 16.86
CA GLY A 274 -5.90 12.07 16.37
C GLY A 274 -5.13 11.65 15.11
N SER A 275 -4.09 12.42 14.75
CA SER A 275 -3.16 12.06 13.67
C SER A 275 -2.53 10.70 13.93
N GLU A 276 -2.63 9.79 12.94
CA GLU A 276 -2.17 8.41 13.03
C GLU A 276 -0.78 8.27 12.39
N ARG A 277 -0.61 8.83 11.19
CA ARG A 277 0.67 8.80 10.47
C ARG A 277 0.81 9.90 9.43
N THR A 278 2.05 10.25 9.13
CA THR A 278 2.44 11.14 8.02
C THR A 278 3.22 10.34 6.98
N LEU A 279 2.84 10.44 5.71
CA LEU A 279 3.59 9.92 4.57
C LEU A 279 4.32 11.08 3.90
N ARG A 280 5.62 10.94 3.61
CA ARG A 280 6.41 11.96 2.90
C ARG A 280 7.06 11.35 1.67
N PHE A 281 6.71 11.86 0.50
CA PHE A 281 7.38 11.48 -0.74
C PHE A 281 8.78 12.08 -0.78
N ILE A 282 9.80 11.26 -1.06
CA ILE A 282 11.18 11.73 -1.17
C ILE A 282 11.56 11.86 -2.64
N ARG A 283 11.47 10.77 -3.40
CA ARG A 283 11.82 10.74 -4.83
C ARG A 283 11.32 9.46 -5.51
N ALA A 284 11.25 9.52 -6.84
CA ALA A 284 11.18 8.35 -7.70
C ALA A 284 12.35 8.35 -8.68
N GLU A 285 12.90 7.16 -8.96
CA GLU A 285 14.01 7.02 -9.90
C GLU A 285 13.83 5.79 -10.79
N PRO A 286 14.09 5.89 -12.11
CA PRO A 286 14.12 4.72 -12.96
C PRO A 286 15.29 3.81 -12.56
N PHE A 287 15.08 2.49 -12.61
CA PHE A 287 16.15 1.50 -12.55
C PHE A 287 16.13 0.65 -13.82
N ASP A 288 17.26 0.01 -14.14
CA ASP A 288 17.33 -0.92 -15.27
C ASP A 288 16.41 -2.13 -15.01
N PRO A 289 15.33 -2.33 -15.80
CA PRO A 289 14.39 -3.42 -15.57
C PRO A 289 15.03 -4.81 -15.63
N SER A 290 16.17 -4.97 -16.32
CA SER A 290 16.91 -6.23 -16.35
C SER A 290 17.50 -6.62 -15.00
N MET A 291 17.65 -5.67 -14.08
CA MET A 291 18.10 -5.93 -12.71
C MET A 291 17.00 -6.49 -11.81
N ILE A 292 15.73 -6.51 -12.21
CA ILE A 292 14.65 -6.88 -11.29
C ILE A 292 14.78 -8.32 -10.77
N ASP A 293 15.23 -9.25 -11.61
CA ASP A 293 15.45 -10.64 -11.22
C ASP A 293 16.57 -10.74 -10.19
N GLU A 294 17.61 -9.92 -10.31
CA GLU A 294 18.68 -9.81 -9.33
C GLU A 294 18.24 -9.11 -8.04
N LEU A 295 17.50 -8.00 -8.15
CA LEU A 295 16.97 -7.25 -7.01
C LEU A 295 16.04 -8.11 -6.16
N THR A 296 15.26 -8.99 -6.80
CA THR A 296 14.25 -9.84 -6.13
C THR A 296 14.74 -11.26 -5.84
N ALA A 297 15.98 -11.61 -6.17
CA ALA A 297 16.56 -12.90 -5.80
C ALA A 297 16.75 -12.98 -4.27
N PRO A 298 16.46 -14.13 -3.63
CA PRO A 298 16.74 -14.31 -2.21
C PRO A 298 18.22 -14.04 -1.91
N PRO A 299 18.54 -13.25 -0.88
CA PRO A 299 19.93 -13.02 -0.51
C PRO A 299 20.56 -14.32 -0.01
N SER A 300 21.85 -14.48 -0.27
CA SER A 300 22.64 -15.62 0.19
C SER A 300 23.96 -15.13 0.77
N ARG A 301 24.68 -16.02 1.47
CA ARG A 301 25.97 -15.67 2.08
C ARG A 301 27.05 -15.40 1.04
N ASP A 302 26.99 -16.13 -0.07
CA ASP A 302 28.02 -16.12 -1.10
C ASP A 302 27.77 -15.05 -2.18
N ARG A 303 26.55 -14.49 -2.21
CA ARG A 303 26.16 -13.47 -3.18
C ARG A 303 25.87 -12.15 -2.47
N PRO A 304 26.69 -11.11 -2.69
CA PRO A 304 26.38 -9.76 -2.22
C PRO A 304 25.03 -9.29 -2.76
N ASP A 305 24.25 -8.66 -1.90
CA ASP A 305 22.99 -8.05 -2.28
C ASP A 305 23.24 -6.76 -3.09
N PRO A 306 22.55 -6.53 -4.23
CA PRO A 306 22.79 -5.36 -5.08
C PRO A 306 22.52 -4.00 -4.40
N ILE A 307 21.73 -3.97 -3.32
CA ILE A 307 21.33 -2.73 -2.63
C ILE A 307 22.10 -2.56 -1.32
N ARG A 308 22.31 -3.66 -0.58
CA ARG A 308 22.86 -3.68 0.78
C ARG A 308 24.30 -4.20 0.85
N GLY A 309 24.81 -4.80 -0.22
CA GLY A 309 26.12 -5.44 -0.24
C GLY A 309 26.15 -6.76 0.55
N VAL A 310 27.27 -7.03 1.20
CA VAL A 310 27.46 -8.26 1.98
C VAL A 310 26.62 -8.22 3.26
N GLN A 311 25.71 -9.18 3.42
CA GLN A 311 24.84 -9.31 4.59
C GLN A 311 25.33 -10.42 5.52
N ASN A 312 25.26 -10.21 6.84
CA ASN A 312 25.57 -11.25 7.82
C ASN A 312 24.34 -12.15 8.06
N ILE A 313 24.14 -13.13 7.19
CA ILE A 313 23.02 -14.08 7.26
C ILE A 313 23.43 -15.27 8.14
N GLU A 314 22.89 -15.36 9.35
CA GLU A 314 23.15 -16.46 10.27
C GLU A 314 22.25 -17.67 10.01
N SER A 315 21.01 -17.45 9.54
CA SER A 315 20.09 -18.53 9.20
C SER A 315 19.24 -18.26 7.95
N VAL A 316 18.97 -19.32 7.19
CA VAL A 316 18.04 -19.33 6.05
C VAL A 316 16.97 -20.38 6.32
N TRP A 317 15.71 -19.96 6.31
CA TRP A 317 14.54 -20.80 6.54
C TRP A 317 13.75 -20.87 5.24
N ASP A 318 13.79 -22.02 4.57
CA ASP A 318 13.16 -22.24 3.27
C ASP A 318 11.88 -23.08 3.43
N TYR A 319 10.76 -22.47 3.07
CA TYR A 319 9.41 -23.01 3.12
C TYR A 319 8.89 -23.46 1.74
N SER A 320 9.70 -23.33 0.69
CA SER A 320 9.29 -23.62 -0.68
C SER A 320 9.04 -25.10 -0.96
N GLY A 321 9.78 -25.99 -0.28
CA GLY A 321 9.76 -27.44 -0.49
C GLY A 321 8.65 -28.23 0.24
N GLY A 322 7.70 -27.56 0.89
CA GLY A 322 6.64 -28.21 1.69
C GLY A 322 7.09 -28.72 3.07
N THR A 323 8.38 -29.01 3.24
CA THR A 323 9.07 -29.16 4.53
C THR A 323 9.92 -27.92 4.76
N VAL A 324 9.90 -27.38 5.99
CA VAL A 324 10.74 -26.22 6.34
C VAL A 324 12.19 -26.69 6.48
N MET A 325 13.06 -26.18 5.62
CA MET A 325 14.50 -26.44 5.65
C MET A 325 15.21 -25.28 6.32
N ILE A 326 15.97 -25.55 7.37
CA ILE A 326 16.77 -24.57 8.10
C ILE A 326 18.25 -24.80 7.75
N THR A 327 18.91 -23.75 7.30
CA THR A 327 20.36 -23.69 7.13
C THR A 327 20.90 -22.69 8.14
N GLU A 328 21.80 -23.12 9.02
CA GLU A 328 22.43 -22.31 10.07
C GLU A 328 23.93 -22.41 9.95
N GLY A 329 24.64 -21.28 9.86
CA GLY A 329 26.07 -21.37 9.57
C GLY A 329 26.34 -22.08 8.24
N ASP A 330 27.50 -22.73 8.15
CA ASP A 330 27.88 -23.56 7.00
C ASP A 330 27.36 -25.00 7.13
N ALA A 331 26.42 -25.24 8.07
CA ALA A 331 25.84 -26.54 8.26
C ALA A 331 24.91 -26.88 7.08
N PRO A 332 24.82 -28.17 6.70
CA PRO A 332 23.90 -28.59 5.66
C PRO A 332 22.44 -28.28 6.04
N PRO A 333 21.55 -27.99 5.06
CA PRO A 333 20.13 -27.77 5.32
C PRO A 333 19.51 -28.96 6.06
N ARG A 334 18.76 -28.68 7.13
CA ARG A 334 18.07 -29.70 7.94
C ARG A 334 16.59 -29.39 8.06
N PRO A 335 15.69 -30.39 8.12
CA PRO A 335 14.28 -30.14 8.36
C PRO A 335 14.06 -29.57 9.77
N MET A 336 13.14 -28.62 9.90
CA MET A 336 12.72 -28.09 11.20
C MET A 336 11.93 -29.17 11.97
N LEU A 337 12.49 -29.66 13.08
CA LEU A 337 11.83 -30.60 13.97
C LEU A 337 10.54 -29.98 14.55
N GLY A 338 9.43 -30.69 14.42
CA GLY A 338 8.12 -30.22 14.92
C GLY A 338 7.39 -29.26 14.00
N ALA A 339 7.90 -28.96 12.80
CA ALA A 339 7.09 -28.35 11.76
C ALA A 339 5.95 -29.32 11.40
N MET A 340 4.71 -28.98 11.75
CA MET A 340 3.58 -29.74 11.24
C MET A 340 3.66 -29.69 9.71
N PRO A 341 3.57 -30.84 9.01
CA PRO A 341 3.50 -30.86 7.56
C PRO A 341 2.44 -29.86 7.14
N ARG A 342 2.73 -29.01 6.16
CA ARG A 342 1.69 -28.18 5.54
C ARG A 342 0.62 -29.14 5.03
N GLU A 343 -0.48 -29.25 5.78
CA GLU A 343 -1.67 -29.89 5.26
C GLU A 343 -2.02 -29.07 4.02
N LYS A 344 -1.89 -29.69 2.84
CA LYS A 344 -2.28 -29.04 1.59
C LYS A 344 -3.76 -28.72 1.76
N VAL A 345 -4.09 -27.49 2.14
CA VAL A 345 -5.46 -26.99 2.09
C VAL A 345 -5.89 -27.27 0.67
N PRO A 346 -6.90 -28.13 0.43
CA PRO A 346 -7.25 -28.51 -0.93
C PRO A 346 -7.62 -27.26 -1.71
N THR A 347 -6.73 -26.81 -2.59
CA THR A 347 -6.91 -25.58 -3.40
C THR A 347 -7.90 -25.79 -4.53
N GLY A 348 -8.39 -27.01 -4.74
CA GLY A 348 -9.55 -27.28 -5.56
C GLY A 348 -10.82 -27.13 -4.73
N ALA A 349 -11.78 -26.33 -5.21
CA ALA A 349 -13.14 -26.36 -4.70
C ALA A 349 -13.58 -27.83 -4.60
N SER A 350 -13.70 -28.32 -3.37
CA SER A 350 -14.05 -29.71 -3.10
C SER A 350 -15.28 -30.05 -3.93
N ARG A 351 -15.36 -31.24 -4.53
CA ARG A 351 -16.57 -31.67 -5.27
C ARG A 351 -17.84 -31.48 -4.41
N TRP A 352 -17.71 -31.55 -3.09
CA TRP A 352 -18.76 -31.25 -2.12
C TRP A 352 -19.19 -29.78 -2.07
N GLN A 353 -18.29 -28.82 -2.27
CA GLN A 353 -18.65 -27.40 -2.40
C GLN A 353 -19.48 -27.14 -3.66
N TRP A 354 -19.13 -27.76 -4.79
CA TRP A 354 -19.94 -27.68 -6.02
C TRP A 354 -21.32 -28.32 -5.85
N ILE A 355 -21.40 -29.46 -5.17
CA ILE A 355 -22.68 -30.09 -4.80
C ILE A 355 -23.49 -29.17 -3.88
N GLY A 356 -22.84 -28.53 -2.90
CA GLY A 356 -23.47 -27.59 -1.98
C GLY A 356 -24.06 -26.38 -2.71
N TRP A 357 -23.28 -25.72 -3.58
CA TRP A 357 -23.74 -24.60 -4.39
C TRP A 357 -24.88 -24.97 -5.35
N SER A 358 -24.79 -26.15 -5.98
CA SER A 358 -25.84 -26.65 -6.86
C SER A 358 -27.14 -26.91 -6.10
N SER A 359 -27.05 -27.49 -4.91
CA SER A 359 -28.21 -27.77 -4.05
C SER A 359 -28.86 -26.48 -3.55
N ALA A 360 -28.05 -25.49 -3.13
CA ALA A 360 -28.54 -24.17 -2.72
C ALA A 360 -29.25 -23.44 -3.89
N GLY A 361 -28.69 -23.51 -5.10
CA GLY A 361 -29.31 -22.97 -6.31
C GLY A 361 -30.65 -23.63 -6.63
N ALA A 362 -30.75 -24.96 -6.51
CA ALA A 362 -31.98 -25.69 -6.73
C ALA A 362 -33.07 -25.34 -5.71
N ILE A 363 -32.71 -25.20 -4.43
CA ILE A 363 -33.63 -24.75 -3.37
C ILE A 363 -34.13 -23.33 -3.66
N GLY A 364 -33.23 -22.42 -4.04
CA GLY A 364 -33.59 -21.06 -4.43
C GLY A 364 -34.60 -21.02 -5.59
N ALA A 365 -34.36 -21.81 -6.64
CA ALA A 365 -35.27 -21.92 -7.78
C ALA A 365 -36.65 -22.48 -7.37
N ALA A 366 -36.68 -23.52 -6.53
CA ALA A 366 -37.92 -24.10 -6.02
C ALA A 366 -38.74 -23.07 -5.20
N LEU A 367 -38.09 -22.27 -4.36
CA LEU A 367 -38.74 -21.21 -3.59
C LEU A 367 -39.31 -20.10 -4.49
N VAL A 368 -38.60 -19.72 -5.56
CA VAL A 368 -39.11 -18.76 -6.55
C VAL A 368 -40.34 -19.31 -7.26
N ILE A 369 -40.32 -20.57 -7.69
CA ILE A 369 -41.46 -21.22 -8.35
C ILE A 369 -42.67 -21.30 -7.40
N LEU A 370 -42.47 -21.68 -6.14
CA LEU A 370 -43.52 -21.70 -5.13
C LEU A 370 -44.11 -20.31 -4.90
N ARG A 371 -43.27 -19.27 -4.86
CA ARG A 371 -43.72 -17.89 -4.70
C ARG A 371 -44.56 -17.43 -5.89
N LEU A 372 -44.12 -17.69 -7.12
CA LEU A 372 -44.85 -17.33 -8.34
C LEU A 372 -46.21 -18.04 -8.42
N ARG A 373 -46.27 -19.34 -8.08
CA ARG A 373 -47.54 -20.07 -8.01
C ARG A 373 -48.51 -19.50 -6.99
N ARG A 374 -48.01 -19.05 -5.85
CA ARG A 374 -48.81 -18.45 -4.77
C ARG A 374 -49.29 -17.03 -5.08
N SER A 375 -48.69 -16.37 -6.06
CA SER A 375 -49.11 -15.04 -6.53
C SER A 375 -50.05 -15.11 -7.73
N ALA A 376 -50.20 -16.27 -8.36
CA ALA A 376 -51.01 -16.47 -9.56
C ALA A 376 -52.37 -17.16 -9.29
N GLY A 377 -52.63 -17.58 -8.05
CA GLY A 377 -53.93 -18.04 -7.57
C GLY A 377 -54.31 -17.24 -6.34
#